data_AF-A0A7J8EP98-F1
#
_entry.id   AF-A0A7J8EP98-F1
#
_cell.length_a   1.000
_cell.length_b   1.000
_cell.length_c   1.000
_cell.angle_alpha   90.00
_cell.angle_beta   90.00
_cell.angle_gamma   90.00
#
_symmetry.space_group_name_H-M   'P 1'
#
loop_
_entity.id
_entity.type
_entity.pdbx_description
1 polymer ?
#
loop_
_entity_poly.entity_id
_entity_poly.type
_entity_poly.pdbx_seq_one_letter_code
_entity_poly.pdbx_strand_id
1 'polypeptide(L)'
;MTAAENVCYTLINVPMDSEPPSEISLKNDLEKGDVKSKTEALKKVIIMILNGEKLPGLLMTIIRFVLPLQDHTIKKLLLVFWEIVPKTTPDGRLLHEMILVCDAYRKDLQHPNEFIRGSTLRFLCKLKEAELLEPLMPAIRACLEHRHSYVRRNAVLAIYTIYRNFEHLIPDAPELIHDFLVNEKDASCKRNAFMMLIHADQDRALDYLSTCIDQVQTFGDILQLVIVELIYKVRLIYDG
;
A
#
# COMPACT_ATOMS: atom_id res chain seq x y z
N MET A 1 20.58 -18.77 -12.94
CA MET A 1 19.76 -17.86 -13.77
C MET A 1 20.05 -16.46 -13.27
N THR A 2 20.71 -15.66 -14.09
CA THR A 2 21.11 -14.29 -13.77
C THR A 2 19.88 -13.45 -13.47
N ALA A 3 19.85 -12.79 -12.30
CA ALA A 3 18.85 -11.77 -12.00
C ALA A 3 18.81 -10.80 -13.18
N ALA A 4 17.68 -10.73 -13.88
CA ALA A 4 17.49 -9.76 -14.94
C ALA A 4 17.85 -8.39 -14.35
N GLU A 5 18.83 -7.70 -14.93
CA GLU A 5 19.13 -6.33 -14.57
C GLU A 5 17.81 -5.56 -14.66
N ASN A 6 17.35 -5.00 -13.54
CA ASN A 6 16.13 -4.23 -13.51
C ASN A 6 16.26 -3.11 -14.56
N VAL A 7 15.50 -3.23 -15.65
CA VAL A 7 15.57 -2.31 -16.78
C VAL A 7 15.12 -0.93 -16.30
N CYS A 8 16.01 0.06 -16.36
CA CYS A 8 15.67 1.44 -16.05
C CYS A 8 14.99 2.08 -17.27
N TYR A 9 13.68 2.34 -17.15
CA TYR A 9 12.87 2.97 -18.21
C TYR A 9 12.68 4.47 -18.01
N THR A 10 13.25 5.06 -16.95
CA THR A 10 13.11 6.48 -16.62
C THR A 10 14.44 7.05 -16.17
N LEU A 11 15.02 7.93 -16.99
CA LEU A 11 16.20 8.71 -16.64
C LEU A 11 15.77 10.07 -16.11
N ILE A 12 16.10 10.35 -14.85
CA ILE A 12 15.88 11.66 -14.25
C ILE A 12 17.11 12.52 -14.57
N ASN A 13 16.94 13.52 -15.44
CA ASN A 13 18.02 14.44 -15.80
C ASN A 13 18.41 15.28 -14.57
N VAL A 14 19.60 15.05 -14.06
CA VAL A 14 20.22 15.87 -13.01
C VAL A 14 21.00 16.99 -13.70
N PRO A 15 20.83 18.27 -13.32
CA PRO A 15 21.57 19.37 -13.95
C PRO A 15 23.08 19.11 -13.95
N MET A 16 23.74 19.32 -15.10
CA MET A 16 25.16 19.02 -15.30
C MET A 16 26.10 19.77 -14.32
N ASP A 17 25.63 20.87 -13.70
CA ASP A 17 26.38 21.67 -12.75
C ASP A 17 26.38 21.11 -11.31
N SER A 18 25.74 19.96 -11.07
CA SER A 18 25.71 19.32 -9.76
C SER A 18 26.52 18.02 -9.76
N GLU A 19 27.60 17.98 -8.96
CA GLU A 19 28.32 16.74 -8.70
C GLU A 19 27.39 15.73 -8.00
N PRO A 20 27.34 14.48 -8.48
CA PRO A 20 26.55 13.44 -7.83
C PRO A 20 27.06 13.23 -6.39
N PRO A 21 26.17 13.26 -5.38
CA PRO A 21 26.58 13.13 -4.00
C PRO A 21 27.16 11.74 -3.75
N SER A 22 28.31 11.66 -3.08
CA SER A 22 28.91 10.38 -2.71
C SER A 22 28.05 9.62 -1.69
N GLU A 23 28.09 8.28 -1.71
CA GLU A 23 27.41 7.45 -0.71
C GLU A 23 27.84 7.79 0.72
N ILE A 24 29.13 8.12 0.91
CA ILE A 24 29.68 8.52 2.22
C ILE A 24 29.07 9.84 2.70
N SER A 25 28.95 10.85 1.82
CA SER A 25 28.28 12.11 2.19
C SER A 25 26.82 11.90 2.53
N LEU A 26 26.08 11.10 1.74
CA LEU A 26 24.67 10.80 2.00
C LEU A 26 24.51 10.07 3.32
N LYS A 27 25.38 9.11 3.62
CA LYS A 27 25.38 8.43 4.92
C LYS A 27 25.55 9.42 6.06
N ASN A 28 26.54 10.31 5.98
CA ASN A 28 26.76 11.33 7.01
C ASN A 28 25.55 12.25 7.20
N ASP A 29 24.93 12.69 6.11
CA ASP A 29 23.73 13.54 6.16
C ASP A 29 22.54 12.80 6.80
N LEU A 30 22.36 11.51 6.49
CA LEU A 30 21.30 10.68 7.05
C LEU A 30 21.53 10.36 8.53
N GLU A 31 22.79 10.18 8.96
CA GLU A 31 23.13 9.89 10.36
C GLU A 31 23.04 11.14 11.24
N LYS A 32 23.73 12.22 10.87
CA LYS A 32 23.99 13.39 11.72
C LYS A 32 23.17 14.62 11.35
N GLY A 33 22.55 14.64 10.17
CA GLY A 33 21.79 15.80 9.71
C GLY A 33 20.53 16.07 10.55
N ASP A 34 20.05 17.31 10.46
CA ASP A 34 18.72 17.67 10.98
C ASP A 34 17.60 17.11 10.06
N VAL A 35 16.34 17.31 10.45
CA VAL A 35 15.19 16.80 9.67
C VAL A 35 15.21 17.30 8.22
N LYS A 36 15.62 18.55 7.99
CA LYS A 36 15.71 19.12 6.64
C LYS A 36 16.82 18.44 5.83
N SER A 37 18.01 18.30 6.40
CA SER A 37 19.15 17.63 5.75
C SER A 37 18.84 16.17 5.44
N LYS A 38 18.23 15.44 6.37
CA LYS A 38 17.77 14.05 6.16
C LYS A 38 16.71 13.95 5.06
N THR A 39 15.81 14.93 4.98
CA THR A 39 14.78 15.00 3.93
C THR A 39 15.42 15.15 2.54
N GLU A 40 16.37 16.08 2.38
CA GLU A 40 17.07 16.28 1.10
C GLU A 40 17.98 15.10 0.75
N ALA A 41 18.66 14.51 1.74
CA ALA A 41 19.46 13.31 1.54
C ALA A 41 18.58 12.12 1.09
N LEU A 42 17.43 11.90 1.72
CA LEU A 42 16.52 10.81 1.33
C LEU A 42 15.96 11.01 -0.09
N LYS A 43 15.65 12.26 -0.49
CA LYS A 43 15.24 12.56 -1.88
C LYS A 43 16.35 12.21 -2.88
N LYS A 44 17.60 12.59 -2.59
CA LYS A 44 18.77 12.27 -3.44
C LYS A 44 18.95 10.76 -3.56
N VAL A 45 18.84 10.02 -2.45
CA VAL A 45 18.91 8.55 -2.45
C VAL A 45 17.82 7.94 -3.34
N ILE A 46 16.58 8.40 -3.23
CA ILE A 46 15.47 7.91 -4.07
C ILE A 46 15.76 8.15 -5.56
N ILE A 47 16.24 9.33 -5.92
CA ILE A 47 16.58 9.68 -7.32
C ILE A 47 17.71 8.79 -7.85
N MET A 48 18.77 8.58 -7.06
CA MET A 48 19.90 7.74 -7.46
C MET A 48 19.48 6.27 -7.66
N ILE A 49 18.65 5.73 -6.76
CA ILE A 49 18.12 4.36 -6.92
C ILE A 49 17.23 4.25 -8.16
N LEU A 50 16.37 5.24 -8.41
CA LEU A 50 15.53 5.28 -9.62
C LEU A 50 16.36 5.35 -10.90
N ASN A 51 17.52 6.01 -10.88
CA ASN A 51 18.48 6.06 -11.98
C ASN A 51 19.31 4.76 -12.13
N GLY A 52 19.10 3.76 -11.26
CA GLY A 52 19.74 2.45 -11.35
C GLY A 52 20.95 2.26 -10.44
N GLU A 53 21.31 3.24 -9.61
CA GLU A 53 22.42 3.11 -8.67
C GLU A 53 22.05 2.18 -7.51
N LYS A 54 22.97 1.27 -7.17
CA LYS A 54 22.83 0.36 -6.02
C LYS A 54 23.52 0.96 -4.81
N LEU A 55 22.74 1.32 -3.79
CA LEU A 55 23.23 1.94 -2.54
C LEU A 55 22.93 1.05 -1.30
N PRO A 56 23.44 -0.20 -1.25
CA PRO A 56 23.10 -1.15 -0.18
C PRO A 56 23.59 -0.67 1.21
N GLY A 57 24.66 0.12 1.28
CA GLY A 57 25.20 0.64 2.55
C GLY A 57 24.30 1.66 3.25
N LEU A 58 23.30 2.19 2.55
CA LEU A 58 22.36 3.17 3.11
C LEU A 58 21.13 2.56 3.75
N LEU A 59 20.80 1.28 3.47
CA LEU A 59 19.58 0.65 3.99
C LEU A 59 19.52 0.68 5.53
N MET A 60 20.53 0.14 6.19
CA MET A 60 20.58 0.11 7.66
C MET A 60 20.69 1.52 8.26
N THR A 61 21.37 2.43 7.56
CA THR A 61 21.46 3.85 7.95
C THR A 61 20.07 4.49 7.98
N ILE A 62 19.26 4.28 6.93
CA ILE A 62 17.89 4.80 6.83
C ILE A 62 17.01 4.18 7.91
N ILE A 63 17.09 2.86 8.12
CA ILE A 63 16.33 2.17 9.18
C ILE A 63 16.66 2.72 10.57
N ARG A 64 17.93 2.98 10.86
CA ARG A 64 18.35 3.42 12.18
C ARG A 64 18.07 4.89 12.45
N PHE A 65 18.28 5.76 11.46
CA PHE A 65 18.36 7.21 11.69
C PHE A 65 17.23 8.02 11.05
N VAL A 66 16.45 7.41 10.15
CA VAL A 66 15.38 8.10 9.40
C VAL A 66 14.01 7.47 9.66
N LEU A 67 13.91 6.14 9.64
CA LEU A 67 12.66 5.41 9.92
C LEU A 67 11.99 5.79 11.26
N PRO A 68 12.72 6.05 12.37
CA PRO A 68 12.09 6.40 13.64
C PRO A 68 11.50 7.82 13.68
N LEU A 69 11.81 8.67 12.70
CA LEU A 69 11.39 10.06 12.68
C LEU A 69 9.88 10.19 12.46
N GLN A 70 9.27 11.15 13.16
CA GLN A 70 7.83 11.39 13.12
C GLN A 70 7.42 12.47 12.10
N ASP A 71 8.39 13.07 11.40
CA ASP A 71 8.12 14.08 10.39
C ASP A 71 7.28 13.50 9.24
N HIS A 72 6.19 14.19 8.90
CA HIS A 72 5.23 13.72 7.89
C HIS A 72 5.84 13.66 6.48
N THR A 73 6.77 14.55 6.15
CA THR A 73 7.44 14.57 4.85
C THR A 73 8.37 13.38 4.73
N ILE A 74 9.16 13.12 5.78
CA ILE A 74 10.04 11.94 5.86
C ILE A 74 9.23 10.65 5.77
N LYS A 75 8.12 10.52 6.52
CA LYS A 75 7.25 9.33 6.44
C LYS A 75 6.76 9.06 5.02
N LYS A 76 6.32 10.10 4.29
CA LYS A 76 5.91 9.96 2.88
C LYS A 76 7.07 9.53 1.97
N LEU A 77 8.24 10.15 2.13
CA LEU A 77 9.43 9.78 1.36
C LEU A 77 9.88 8.35 1.66
N LEU A 78 9.79 7.90 2.91
CA LEU A 78 10.08 6.52 3.29
C LEU A 78 9.16 5.54 2.57
N LEU A 79 7.86 5.81 2.45
CA LEU A 79 6.94 4.94 1.69
C LEU A 79 7.36 4.82 0.21
N VAL A 80 7.86 5.90 -0.40
CA VAL A 80 8.39 5.87 -1.78
C VAL A 80 9.70 5.09 -1.85
N PHE A 81 10.62 5.33 -0.91
CA PHE A 81 11.88 4.59 -0.81
C PHE A 81 11.63 3.09 -0.68
N TRP A 82 10.69 2.69 0.18
CA TRP A 82 10.34 1.28 0.37
C TRP A 82 9.65 0.64 -0.82
N GLU A 83 9.11 1.41 -1.77
CA GLU A 83 8.52 0.85 -2.99
C GLU A 83 9.59 0.39 -3.97
N ILE A 84 10.74 1.08 -4.01
CA ILE A 84 11.78 0.88 -5.02
C ILE A 84 12.95 0.01 -4.55
N VAL A 85 13.13 -0.13 -3.23
CA VAL A 85 14.24 -0.90 -2.66
C VAL A 85 13.96 -2.41 -2.74
N PRO A 86 14.91 -3.23 -3.22
CA PRO A 86 14.77 -4.69 -3.17
C PRO A 86 14.56 -5.19 -1.74
N LYS A 87 13.57 -6.05 -1.52
CA LYS A 87 13.26 -6.64 -0.20
C LYS A 87 13.84 -8.01 0.00
N THR A 88 14.35 -8.63 -1.06
CA THR A 88 14.89 -9.97 -1.06
C THR A 88 16.37 -9.96 -1.40
N THR A 89 17.05 -10.94 -0.86
CA THR A 89 18.40 -11.36 -1.23
C THR A 89 18.40 -11.92 -2.66
N PRO A 90 19.58 -12.06 -3.31
CA PRO A 90 19.69 -12.68 -4.64
C PRO A 90 19.16 -14.12 -4.71
N ASP A 91 19.13 -14.84 -3.59
CA ASP A 91 18.54 -16.18 -3.45
C ASP A 91 17.02 -16.17 -3.21
N GLY A 92 16.38 -14.99 -3.19
CA GLY A 92 14.93 -14.83 -3.08
C GLY A 92 14.38 -14.80 -1.66
N ARG A 93 15.23 -14.89 -0.63
CA ARG A 93 14.81 -14.80 0.78
C ARG A 93 14.64 -13.36 1.22
N LEU A 94 13.66 -13.10 2.08
CA LEU A 94 13.44 -11.77 2.66
C LEU A 94 14.68 -11.29 3.43
N LEU A 95 15.05 -10.02 3.25
CA LEU A 95 16.14 -9.38 4.00
C LEU A 95 15.80 -9.31 5.49
N HIS A 96 16.76 -9.62 6.36
CA HIS A 96 16.54 -9.63 7.82
C HIS A 96 16.13 -8.24 8.35
N GLU A 97 16.63 -7.18 7.72
CA GLU A 97 16.30 -5.79 7.99
C GLU A 97 14.79 -5.50 7.86
N MET A 98 14.07 -6.27 7.03
CA MET A 98 12.64 -6.10 6.81
C MET A 98 11.81 -6.36 8.08
N ILE A 99 12.36 -7.06 9.07
CA ILE A 99 11.70 -7.25 10.37
C ILE A 99 11.48 -5.89 11.07
N LEU A 100 12.49 -5.01 11.05
CA LEU A 100 12.40 -3.68 11.65
C LEU A 100 11.44 -2.77 10.88
N VAL A 101 11.44 -2.92 9.55
CA VAL A 101 10.54 -2.18 8.66
C VAL A 101 9.08 -2.63 8.88
N CYS A 102 8.86 -3.93 9.05
CA CYS A 102 7.55 -4.49 9.35
C CYS A 102 6.98 -3.98 10.69
N ASP A 103 7.80 -3.89 11.73
CA ASP A 103 7.37 -3.29 13.01
C ASP A 103 6.99 -1.81 12.84
N ALA A 104 7.73 -1.06 12.02
CA ALA A 104 7.38 0.32 11.70
C ALA A 104 6.05 0.43 10.95
N TYR A 105 5.77 -0.44 9.97
CA TYR A 105 4.47 -0.47 9.28
C TYR A 105 3.33 -0.80 10.24
N ARG A 106 3.52 -1.77 11.14
CA ARG A 106 2.53 -2.11 12.16
C ARG A 106 2.20 -0.91 13.06
N LYS A 107 3.22 -0.16 13.49
CA LYS A 107 3.04 1.07 14.27
C LYS A 107 2.31 2.15 13.46
N ASP A 108 2.64 2.30 12.18
CA ASP A 108 1.98 3.29 11.30
C ASP A 108 0.51 2.95 11.01
N LEU A 109 0.15 1.66 10.92
CA LEU A 109 -1.25 1.21 10.84
C LEU A 109 -2.06 1.51 12.12
N GLN A 110 -1.39 1.64 13.25
CA GLN A 110 -1.99 1.97 14.55
C GLN A 110 -1.82 3.45 14.94
N HIS A 111 -1.24 4.26 14.05
CA HIS A 111 -0.91 5.66 14.34
C HIS A 111 -2.18 6.52 14.57
N PRO A 112 -2.19 7.49 15.50
CA PRO A 112 -3.38 8.31 15.74
C PRO A 112 -3.85 9.14 14.54
N ASN A 113 -2.92 9.52 13.66
CA ASN A 113 -3.19 10.24 12.41
C ASN A 113 -3.71 9.30 11.30
N GLU A 114 -4.94 9.56 10.85
CA GLU A 114 -5.64 8.82 9.80
C GLU A 114 -4.94 8.84 8.44
N PHE A 115 -4.22 9.92 8.13
CA PHE A 115 -3.49 10.05 6.87
C PHE A 115 -2.27 9.13 6.82
N ILE A 116 -1.60 8.93 7.95
CA ILE A 116 -0.48 7.98 8.08
C ILE A 116 -0.99 6.55 7.91
N ARG A 117 -2.09 6.19 8.59
CA ARG A 117 -2.72 4.86 8.39
C ARG A 117 -3.09 4.64 6.93
N GLY A 118 -3.81 5.58 6.33
CA GLY A 118 -4.28 5.43 4.96
C GLY A 118 -3.16 5.46 3.91
N SER A 119 -2.08 6.23 4.09
CA SER A 119 -0.92 6.15 3.19
C SER A 119 -0.20 4.81 3.32
N THR A 120 -0.08 4.29 4.54
CA THR A 120 0.52 2.98 4.81
C THR A 120 -0.31 1.88 4.15
N LEU A 121 -1.63 1.88 4.33
CA LEU A 121 -2.54 0.93 3.68
C LEU A 121 -2.40 0.94 2.14
N ARG A 122 -2.29 2.11 1.51
CA ARG A 122 -2.03 2.19 0.06
C ARG A 122 -0.67 1.65 -0.35
N PHE A 123 0.35 1.87 0.48
CA PHE A 123 1.67 1.32 0.24
C PHE A 123 1.66 -0.21 0.32
N LEU A 124 0.94 -0.79 1.28
CA LEU A 124 0.83 -2.25 1.41
C LEU A 124 0.21 -2.92 0.18
N CYS A 125 -0.68 -2.24 -0.56
CA CYS A 125 -1.19 -2.74 -1.85
C CYS A 125 -0.10 -2.97 -2.91
N LYS A 126 1.10 -2.44 -2.72
CA LYS A 126 2.23 -2.54 -3.67
C LYS A 126 3.24 -3.61 -3.27
N LEU A 127 3.14 -4.16 -2.06
CA LEU A 127 4.05 -5.22 -1.59
C LEU A 127 3.77 -6.53 -2.31
N LYS A 128 4.85 -7.26 -2.62
CA LYS A 128 4.80 -8.56 -3.32
C LYS A 128 5.24 -9.72 -2.43
N GLU A 129 5.72 -9.41 -1.23
CA GLU A 129 6.28 -10.36 -0.29
C GLU A 129 5.22 -10.73 0.77
N ALA A 130 4.64 -11.94 0.67
CA ALA A 130 3.62 -12.42 1.60
C ALA A 130 4.12 -12.42 3.06
N GLU A 131 5.38 -12.79 3.28
CA GLU A 131 6.04 -12.82 4.59
C GLU A 131 6.05 -11.44 5.30
N LEU A 132 6.01 -10.34 4.54
CA LEU A 132 5.90 -8.99 5.09
C LEU A 132 4.46 -8.61 5.46
N LEU A 133 3.48 -9.17 4.76
CA LEU A 133 2.06 -8.84 4.93
C LEU A 133 1.41 -9.65 6.05
N GLU A 134 1.77 -10.92 6.20
CA GLU A 134 1.27 -11.84 7.22
C GLU A 134 1.24 -11.23 8.64
N PRO A 135 2.35 -10.69 9.19
CA PRO A 135 2.34 -10.09 10.53
C PRO A 135 1.51 -8.80 10.64
N LEU A 136 1.14 -8.17 9.51
CA LEU A 136 0.37 -6.92 9.47
C LEU A 136 -1.14 -7.17 9.40
N MET A 137 -1.57 -8.39 9.06
CA MET A 137 -2.98 -8.72 8.85
C MET A 137 -3.91 -8.29 10.00
N PRO A 138 -3.58 -8.52 11.29
CA PRO A 138 -4.44 -8.06 12.38
C PRO A 138 -4.62 -6.54 12.41
N ALA A 139 -3.55 -5.78 12.14
CA ALA A 139 -3.61 -4.31 12.13
C ALA A 139 -4.37 -3.77 10.91
N ILE A 140 -4.27 -4.45 9.76
CA ILE A 140 -5.04 -4.13 8.54
C ILE A 140 -6.54 -4.36 8.79
N ARG A 141 -6.92 -5.50 9.36
CA ARG A 141 -8.32 -5.81 9.71
C ARG A 141 -8.90 -4.78 10.69
N ALA A 142 -8.16 -4.43 11.73
CA ALA A 142 -8.58 -3.41 12.69
C ALA A 142 -8.83 -2.02 12.05
N CYS A 143 -8.24 -1.74 10.88
CA CYS A 143 -8.50 -0.49 10.15
C CYS A 143 -9.89 -0.43 9.50
N LEU A 144 -10.62 -1.55 9.36
CA LEU A 144 -12.02 -1.57 8.89
C LEU A 144 -12.97 -0.93 9.90
N GLU A 145 -12.67 -1.00 11.19
CA GLU A 145 -13.50 -0.43 12.26
C GLU A 145 -13.13 1.01 12.62
N HIS A 146 -12.20 1.61 11.88
CA HIS A 146 -11.69 2.93 12.21
C HIS A 146 -12.75 4.03 12.03
N ARG A 147 -12.78 5.01 12.94
CA ARG A 147 -13.77 6.09 12.92
C ARG A 147 -13.81 6.94 11.64
N HIS A 148 -12.68 7.04 10.93
CA HIS A 148 -12.55 7.84 9.72
C HIS A 148 -12.71 6.99 8.46
N SER A 149 -13.65 7.34 7.59
CA SER A 149 -13.91 6.65 6.32
C SER A 149 -12.69 6.62 5.40
N TYR A 150 -11.80 7.62 5.47
CA TYR A 150 -10.53 7.59 4.76
C TYR A 150 -9.70 6.33 5.07
N VAL A 151 -9.62 5.92 6.33
CA VAL A 151 -8.87 4.72 6.73
C VAL A 151 -9.61 3.47 6.26
N ARG A 152 -10.92 3.37 6.53
CA ARG A 152 -11.74 2.22 6.15
C ARG A 152 -11.71 1.95 4.66
N ARG A 153 -11.87 2.98 3.83
CA ARG A 153 -11.77 2.87 2.36
C ARG A 153 -10.44 2.31 1.89
N ASN A 154 -9.33 2.76 2.48
CA ASN A 154 -8.00 2.24 2.14
C ASN A 154 -7.78 0.84 2.71
N ALA A 155 -8.41 0.49 3.83
CA ALA A 155 -8.35 -0.85 4.42
C ALA A 155 -9.05 -1.88 3.54
N VAL A 156 -10.25 -1.55 3.03
CA VAL A 156 -10.95 -2.38 2.04
C VAL A 156 -10.09 -2.58 0.78
N LEU A 157 -9.46 -1.51 0.28
CA LEU A 157 -8.58 -1.60 -0.90
C LEU A 157 -7.36 -2.50 -0.63
N ALA A 158 -6.76 -2.40 0.56
CA ALA A 158 -5.63 -3.23 0.95
C ALA A 158 -6.06 -4.71 1.07
N ILE A 159 -7.17 -4.99 1.76
CA ILE A 159 -7.72 -6.35 1.90
C ILE A 159 -8.02 -6.95 0.53
N TYR A 160 -8.67 -6.20 -0.36
CA TYR A 160 -8.94 -6.67 -1.72
C TYR A 160 -7.66 -7.04 -2.48
N THR A 161 -6.65 -6.17 -2.41
CA THR A 161 -5.37 -6.38 -3.10
C THR A 161 -4.62 -7.58 -2.53
N ILE A 162 -4.59 -7.72 -1.20
CA ILE A 162 -3.95 -8.84 -0.52
C ILE A 162 -4.67 -10.14 -0.84
N TYR A 163 -6.00 -10.19 -0.76
CA TYR A 163 -6.79 -11.37 -1.10
C TYR A 163 -6.52 -11.85 -2.53
N ARG A 164 -6.50 -10.93 -3.49
CA ARG A 164 -6.24 -11.25 -4.91
C ARG A 164 -4.86 -11.84 -5.17
N ASN A 165 -3.84 -11.43 -4.42
CA ASN A 165 -2.46 -11.84 -4.65
C ASN A 165 -2.03 -12.98 -3.71
N PHE A 166 -2.63 -13.06 -2.52
CA PHE A 166 -2.23 -13.91 -1.40
C PHE A 166 -3.47 -14.38 -0.61
N GLU A 167 -4.38 -15.08 -1.28
CA GLU A 167 -5.67 -15.53 -0.72
C GLU A 167 -5.52 -16.23 0.65
N HIS A 168 -4.49 -17.06 0.81
CA HIS A 168 -4.18 -17.79 2.05
C HIS A 168 -3.93 -16.90 3.28
N LEU A 169 -3.58 -15.62 3.11
CA LEU A 169 -3.40 -14.68 4.22
C LEU A 169 -4.73 -14.19 4.82
N ILE A 170 -5.82 -14.24 4.04
CA ILE A 170 -7.15 -13.76 4.45
C ILE A 170 -8.26 -14.51 3.69
N PRO A 171 -8.41 -15.83 3.89
CA PRO A 171 -9.37 -16.63 3.14
C PRO A 171 -10.83 -16.20 3.37
N ASP A 172 -11.12 -15.62 4.53
CA ASP A 172 -12.41 -15.07 4.95
C ASP A 172 -12.66 -13.63 4.44
N ALA A 173 -11.84 -13.08 3.54
CA ALA A 173 -11.98 -11.71 3.06
C ALA A 173 -13.37 -11.38 2.48
N PRO A 174 -14.01 -12.26 1.68
CA PRO A 174 -15.34 -11.97 1.12
C PRO A 174 -16.41 -11.83 2.21
N GLU A 175 -16.42 -12.71 3.20
CA GLU A 175 -17.35 -12.65 4.34
C GLU A 175 -17.12 -11.39 5.17
N LEU A 176 -15.87 -11.12 5.55
CA LEU A 176 -15.49 -9.93 6.30
C LEU A 176 -15.94 -8.63 5.62
N ILE A 177 -15.77 -8.53 4.29
CA ILE A 177 -16.10 -7.33 3.53
C ILE A 177 -17.60 -7.20 3.26
N HIS A 178 -18.31 -8.32 3.14
CA HIS A 178 -19.77 -8.32 3.12
C HIS A 178 -20.34 -7.74 4.43
N ASP A 179 -19.88 -8.22 5.59
CA ASP A 179 -20.35 -7.74 6.89
C ASP A 179 -20.02 -6.27 7.13
N PHE A 180 -18.83 -5.84 6.67
CA PHE A 180 -18.45 -4.44 6.63
C PHE A 180 -19.41 -3.61 5.76
N LEU A 181 -19.73 -4.09 4.55
CA LEU A 181 -20.54 -3.38 3.57
C LEU A 181 -21.97 -3.13 4.07
N VAL A 182 -22.59 -4.12 4.72
CA VAL A 182 -23.95 -4.02 5.29
C VAL A 182 -24.05 -2.89 6.32
N ASN A 183 -22.98 -2.65 7.08
CA ASN A 183 -22.98 -1.67 8.17
C ASN A 183 -22.40 -0.30 7.78
N GLU A 184 -21.83 -0.16 6.58
CA GLU A 184 -21.11 1.04 6.15
C GLU A 184 -22.05 2.12 5.59
N LYS A 185 -21.80 3.37 5.99
CA LYS A 185 -22.59 4.54 5.60
C LYS A 185 -21.89 5.37 4.54
N ASP A 186 -20.56 5.43 4.56
CA ASP A 186 -19.76 6.21 3.63
C ASP A 186 -19.82 5.62 2.21
N ALA A 187 -20.21 6.44 1.23
CA ALA A 187 -20.37 6.01 -0.15
C ALA A 187 -19.06 5.52 -0.80
N SER A 188 -17.92 6.10 -0.42
CA SER A 188 -16.61 5.73 -0.97
C SER A 188 -16.15 4.38 -0.44
N CYS A 189 -16.42 4.10 0.83
CA CYS A 189 -16.15 2.80 1.46
C CYS A 189 -17.07 1.71 0.87
N LYS A 190 -18.38 1.99 0.76
CA LYS A 190 -19.34 1.07 0.12
C LYS A 190 -18.94 0.71 -1.31
N ARG A 191 -18.54 1.71 -2.10
CA ARG A 191 -18.06 1.49 -3.48
C ARG A 191 -16.90 0.51 -3.52
N ASN A 192 -15.89 0.68 -2.66
CA ASN A 192 -14.73 -0.20 -2.65
C ASN A 192 -15.08 -1.62 -2.17
N ALA A 193 -15.93 -1.74 -1.15
CA ALA A 193 -16.32 -3.02 -0.60
C ALA A 193 -17.17 -3.81 -1.60
N PHE A 194 -18.15 -3.16 -2.21
CA PHE A 194 -18.97 -3.75 -3.25
C PHE A 194 -18.14 -4.15 -4.48
N MET A 195 -17.20 -3.30 -4.92
CA MET A 195 -16.28 -3.63 -6.01
C MET A 195 -15.45 -4.89 -5.70
N MET A 196 -14.97 -5.05 -4.47
CA MET A 196 -14.28 -6.26 -4.07
C MET A 196 -15.19 -7.49 -4.18
N LEU A 197 -16.43 -7.42 -3.66
CA LEU A 197 -17.36 -8.56 -3.71
C LEU A 197 -17.67 -8.97 -5.16
N ILE A 198 -17.91 -8.03 -6.08
CA ILE A 198 -18.13 -8.34 -7.51
C ILE A 198 -17.02 -9.24 -8.09
N HIS A 199 -15.78 -9.06 -7.62
CA HIS A 199 -14.62 -9.79 -8.12
C HIS A 199 -14.27 -11.03 -7.29
N ALA A 200 -14.60 -11.06 -6.01
CA ALA A 200 -14.19 -12.11 -5.08
C ALA A 200 -15.32 -13.12 -4.79
N ASP A 201 -16.57 -12.68 -4.73
CA ASP A 201 -17.75 -13.48 -4.38
C ASP A 201 -19.01 -12.78 -4.93
N GLN A 202 -19.42 -13.19 -6.14
CA GLN A 202 -20.55 -12.58 -6.85
C GLN A 202 -21.89 -12.84 -6.17
N ASP A 203 -22.06 -14.00 -5.54
CA ASP A 203 -23.30 -14.36 -4.87
C ASP A 203 -23.56 -13.39 -3.70
N ARG A 204 -22.54 -13.12 -2.88
CA ARG A 204 -22.64 -12.11 -1.80
C ARG A 204 -22.87 -10.69 -2.34
N ALA A 205 -22.32 -10.36 -3.50
CA ALA A 205 -22.56 -9.07 -4.14
C ALA A 205 -24.04 -8.94 -4.58
N LEU A 206 -24.60 -10.01 -5.15
CA LEU A 206 -26.00 -10.08 -5.56
C LEU A 206 -26.93 -10.01 -4.34
N ASP A 207 -26.64 -10.78 -3.29
CA ASP A 207 -27.41 -10.76 -2.05
C ASP A 207 -27.49 -9.34 -1.47
N TYR A 208 -26.35 -8.65 -1.37
CA TYR A 208 -26.32 -7.27 -0.92
C TYR A 208 -27.13 -6.34 -1.84
N LEU A 209 -26.97 -6.46 -3.17
CA LEU A 209 -27.68 -5.62 -4.13
C LEU A 209 -29.20 -5.82 -4.03
N SER A 210 -29.68 -7.05 -3.87
CA SER A 210 -31.10 -7.35 -3.69
C SER A 210 -31.71 -6.66 -2.47
N THR A 211 -30.94 -6.47 -1.39
CA THR A 211 -31.43 -5.74 -0.21
C THR A 211 -31.60 -4.23 -0.43
N CYS A 212 -30.95 -3.66 -1.44
CA CYS A 212 -30.89 -2.21 -1.64
C CYS A 212 -31.26 -1.75 -3.06
N ILE A 213 -31.79 -2.64 -3.91
CA ILE A 213 -32.08 -2.40 -5.34
C ILE A 213 -33.01 -1.21 -5.55
N ASP A 214 -34.04 -1.05 -4.71
CA ASP A 214 -35.02 0.03 -4.82
C ASP A 214 -34.42 1.41 -4.48
N GLN A 215 -33.28 1.43 -3.77
CA GLN A 215 -32.62 2.66 -3.32
C GLN A 215 -31.46 3.08 -4.24
N VAL A 216 -31.13 2.29 -5.27
CA VAL A 216 -29.94 2.52 -6.12
C VAL A 216 -29.92 3.91 -6.76
N GLN A 217 -31.10 4.43 -7.15
CA GLN A 217 -31.22 5.77 -7.73
C GLN A 217 -30.80 6.90 -6.77
N THR A 218 -30.81 6.65 -5.47
CA THR A 218 -30.42 7.61 -4.42
C THR A 218 -28.93 7.56 -4.08
N PHE A 219 -28.20 6.55 -4.56
CA PHE A 219 -26.78 6.40 -4.30
C PHE A 219 -25.96 7.39 -5.12
N GLY A 220 -24.76 7.72 -4.62
CA GLY A 220 -23.83 8.55 -5.39
C GLY A 220 -23.32 7.84 -6.64
N ASP A 221 -22.99 8.61 -7.67
CA ASP A 221 -22.64 8.17 -9.03
C ASP A 221 -21.57 7.06 -9.04
N ILE A 222 -20.57 7.16 -8.17
CA ILE A 222 -19.47 6.18 -8.10
C ILE A 222 -19.95 4.78 -7.70
N LEU A 223 -21.01 4.67 -6.89
CA LEU A 223 -21.56 3.38 -6.47
C LEU A 223 -22.54 2.87 -7.53
N GLN A 224 -23.33 3.75 -8.13
CA GLN A 224 -24.21 3.40 -9.26
C GLN A 224 -23.42 2.81 -10.44
N LEU A 225 -22.28 3.41 -10.80
CA LEU A 225 -21.43 2.89 -11.89
C LEU A 225 -20.94 1.46 -11.62
N VAL A 226 -20.57 1.15 -10.37
CA VAL A 226 -20.13 -0.21 -9.99
C VAL A 226 -21.29 -1.20 -9.98
N ILE A 227 -22.50 -0.76 -9.59
CA ILE A 227 -23.72 -1.58 -9.69
C ILE A 227 -24.05 -1.91 -11.15
N VAL A 228 -23.94 -0.93 -12.03
CA VAL A 228 -24.11 -1.16 -13.48
C VAL A 228 -23.10 -2.17 -13.99
N GLU A 229 -21.83 -2.10 -13.57
CA GLU A 229 -20.81 -3.10 -13.92
C GLU A 229 -21.22 -4.52 -13.51
N LEU A 230 -21.76 -4.71 -12.30
CA LEU A 230 -22.26 -6.01 -11.85
C LEU A 230 -23.41 -6.51 -12.73
N ILE A 231 -24.40 -5.66 -13.03
CA ILE A 231 -25.55 -6.03 -13.87
C ILE A 231 -25.07 -6.52 -15.25
N TYR A 232 -24.09 -5.83 -15.85
CA TYR A 232 -23.49 -6.26 -17.11
C TYR A 232 -22.76 -7.61 -16.99
N LYS A 233 -21.99 -7.83 -15.92
CA LYS A 233 -21.29 -9.10 -15.69
C LYS A 233 -22.25 -10.27 -15.52
N VAL A 234 -23.30 -10.10 -14.73
CA VAL A 234 -24.31 -11.14 -14.48
C VAL A 234 -25.01 -11.50 -15.78
N ARG A 235 -25.43 -10.52 -16.56
CA ARG A 235 -26.09 -10.76 -17.86
C ARG A 235 -25.22 -11.59 -18.81
N LEU A 236 -23.92 -11.29 -18.90
CA LEU A 236 -22.99 -12.04 -19.77
C LEU A 236 -22.85 -13.52 -19.37
N ILE A 237 -23.09 -13.88 -18.11
CA ILE A 237 -23.03 -15.26 -17.63
C ILE A 237 -24.30 -16.03 -18.00
N TYR A 238 -25.47 -15.36 -18.02
CA TYR A 238 -26.75 -16.00 -18.31
C TYR A 238 -27.12 -16.00 -19.81
N ASP A 239 -26.53 -15.11 -20.62
CA ASP A 239 -26.75 -15.03 -22.08
C ASP A 239 -25.72 -15.86 -22.91
N GLY A 240 -24.86 -16.67 -22.27
CA GLY A 240 -23.84 -17.53 -22.91
C GLY A 240 -23.94 -18.99 -22.52
#